data_AF-A0A3T0L1F5-F1
#
_entry.id   AF-A0A3T0L1F5-F1
#
_cell.length_a   1.000
_cell.length_b   1.000
_cell.length_c   1.000
_cell.angle_alpha   90.00
_cell.angle_beta   90.00
_cell.angle_gamma   90.00
#
_symmetry.space_group_name_H-M   'P 1'
#
loop_
_entity.id
_entity.type
_entity.pdbx_description
1 polymer ?
#
loop_
_entity_poly.entity_id
_entity_poly.type
_entity_poly.pdbx_seq_one_letter_code
_entity_poly.pdbx_strand_id
1 'polypeptide(L)'
;MNLLYMHMMVVFCWGLFMVSLAKSVGCKENSKLLAIISIVFMGLVLYLGTKLMLAMPGISKSGNWLHVKLSIDILAMITNIYLSYLAFRNKNTSKLLSQILYWGSVVMFVCMYYLTLFKPF
;
A
#
# COMPACT_ATOMS: atom_id res chain seq x y z
N MET A 1 15.79 -8.16 14.06
CA MET A 1 14.43 -8.64 14.39
C MET A 1 13.41 -7.51 14.50
N ASN A 2 13.61 -6.48 15.36
CA ASN A 2 12.63 -5.38 15.52
C ASN A 2 12.26 -4.65 14.22
N LEU A 3 13.21 -4.37 13.33
CA LEU A 3 12.95 -3.64 12.08
C LEU A 3 12.00 -4.40 11.12
N LEU A 4 12.10 -5.74 11.08
CA LEU A 4 11.23 -6.57 10.25
C LEU A 4 9.78 -6.51 10.74
N TYR A 5 9.56 -6.66 12.05
CA TYR A 5 8.23 -6.58 12.66
C TYR A 5 7.60 -5.19 12.49
N MET A 6 8.40 -4.13 12.64
CA MET A 6 7.95 -2.77 12.34
C MET A 6 7.53 -2.62 10.88
N HIS A 7 8.33 -3.12 9.93
CA HIS A 7 7.97 -3.09 8.52
C HIS A 7 6.68 -3.86 8.23
N MET A 8 6.50 -5.07 8.79
CA MET A 8 5.28 -5.86 8.64
C MET A 8 4.05 -5.10 9.16
N MET A 9 4.15 -4.49 10.34
CA MET A 9 3.08 -3.69 10.93
C MET A 9 2.74 -2.48 10.07
N VAL A 10 3.75 -1.76 9.58
CA VAL A 10 3.55 -0.55 8.76
C VAL A 10 2.95 -0.90 7.39
N VAL A 11 3.34 -2.01 6.76
CA VAL A 11 2.72 -2.52 5.53
C VAL A 11 1.25 -2.88 5.77
N PHE A 12 0.95 -3.54 6.89
CA PHE A 12 -0.42 -3.88 7.26
C PHE A 12 -1.29 -2.63 7.45
N CYS A 13 -0.80 -1.67 8.25
CA CYS A 13 -1.49 -0.39 8.45
C CYS A 13 -1.68 0.37 7.13
N TRP A 14 -0.66 0.43 6.28
CA TRP A 14 -0.76 1.08 4.98
C TRP A 14 -1.87 0.46 4.13
N GLY A 15 -1.91 -0.87 4.04
CA GLY A 15 -2.97 -1.59 3.32
C GLY A 15 -4.37 -1.31 3.85
N LEU A 16 -4.55 -1.31 5.18
CA LEU A 16 -5.83 -0.94 5.80
C LEU A 16 -6.26 0.50 5.46
N PHE A 17 -5.34 1.46 5.51
CA PHE A 17 -5.65 2.85 5.15
C PHE A 17 -5.96 3.01 3.67
N MET A 18 -5.27 2.28 2.79
CA MET A 18 -5.54 2.28 1.36
C MET A 18 -6.94 1.72 1.04
N VAL A 19 -7.33 0.58 1.63
CA VAL A 19 -8.68 0.01 1.44
C VAL A 19 -9.75 0.94 2.02
N SER A 20 -9.49 1.50 3.20
CA SER A 20 -10.41 2.47 3.83
C SER A 20 -10.58 3.72 2.99
N LEU A 21 -9.49 4.23 2.40
CA LEU A 21 -9.51 5.34 1.46
C LEU A 21 -10.32 4.99 0.20
N ALA A 22 -10.13 3.81 -0.38
CA ALA A 22 -10.88 3.38 -1.56
C ALA A 22 -12.39 3.36 -1.32
N LYS A 23 -12.82 2.84 -0.16
CA LYS A 23 -14.24 2.86 0.26
C LYS A 23 -14.73 4.30 0.49
N SER A 24 -13.93 5.10 1.20
CA SER A 24 -14.21 6.48 1.55
C SER A 24 -14.38 7.39 0.33
N VAL A 25 -13.56 7.21 -0.72
CA VAL A 25 -13.70 7.94 -2.00
C VAL A 25 -15.04 7.64 -2.67
N GLY A 26 -15.54 6.41 -2.56
CA GLY A 26 -16.87 6.03 -3.06
C GLY A 26 -18.03 6.65 -2.28
N CYS A 27 -17.90 6.73 -0.95
CA CYS A 27 -18.95 7.25 -0.05
C CYS A 27 -18.83 8.78 0.21
N LYS A 28 -17.74 9.43 -0.21
CA LYS A 28 -17.39 10.84 0.06
C LYS A 28 -17.24 11.23 1.53
N GLU A 29 -16.99 10.26 2.41
CA GLU A 29 -16.84 10.51 3.85
C GLU A 29 -15.37 10.52 4.26
N ASN A 30 -14.87 11.59 4.87
CA ASN A 30 -13.52 11.67 5.45
C ASN A 30 -12.34 11.30 4.52
N SER A 31 -12.53 11.39 3.20
CA SER A 31 -11.57 10.92 2.18
C SER A 31 -10.25 11.67 2.19
N LYS A 32 -10.27 12.97 2.51
CA LYS A 32 -9.05 13.80 2.56
C LYS A 32 -8.12 13.39 3.70
N LEU A 33 -8.68 13.14 4.90
CA LEU A 33 -7.88 12.74 6.06
C LEU A 33 -7.29 11.34 5.86
N LEU A 34 -8.08 10.40 5.34
CA LEU A 34 -7.61 9.06 4.98
C LEU A 34 -6.53 9.10 3.90
N ALA A 35 -6.63 10.00 2.93
CA ALA A 35 -5.62 10.18 1.88
C ALA A 35 -4.27 10.62 2.47
N ILE A 36 -4.29 11.61 3.38
CA ILE A 36 -3.07 12.08 4.06
C ILE A 36 -2.44 10.94 4.86
N ILE A 37 -3.22 10.24 5.68
CA ILE A 37 -2.72 9.14 6.50
C ILE A 37 -2.16 8.02 5.62
N SER A 38 -2.86 7.65 4.54
CA SER A 38 -2.40 6.61 3.62
C SER A 38 -1.09 6.98 2.91
N ILE A 39 -0.91 8.25 2.53
CA ILE A 39 0.36 8.74 1.95
C ILE A 39 1.50 8.71 2.98
N VAL A 40 1.23 9.09 4.24
CA VAL A 40 2.24 9.03 5.30
C VAL A 40 2.71 7.59 5.52
N PHE A 41 1.78 6.64 5.62
CA PHE A 41 2.11 5.22 5.77
C PHE A 41 2.84 4.65 4.55
N MET A 42 2.48 5.06 3.33
CA MET A 42 3.23 4.72 2.11
C MET A 42 4.70 5.14 2.22
N GLY A 43 4.96 6.37 2.69
CA GLY A 43 6.32 6.87 2.90
C GLY A 43 7.09 6.07 3.96
N LEU A 44 6.42 5.68 5.05
CA LEU A 44 7.02 4.84 6.09
C LEU A 44 7.36 3.44 5.59
N VAL A 45 6.51 2.82 4.75
CA VAL A 45 6.81 1.52 4.11
C VAL A 45 8.08 1.62 3.27
N LEU A 46 8.19 2.64 2.42
CA LEU A 46 9.39 2.87 1.60
C LEU A 46 10.64 3.07 2.45
N TYR A 47 10.55 3.88 3.49
CA TYR A 47 11.67 4.16 4.38
C TYR A 47 12.15 2.90 5.13
N LEU A 48 11.23 2.15 5.74
CA LEU A 48 11.59 0.92 6.46
C LEU A 48 12.04 -0.19 5.51
N GLY A 49 11.42 -0.31 4.34
CA GLY A 49 11.78 -1.30 3.32
C GLY A 49 13.20 -1.07 2.79
N THR A 50 13.57 0.17 2.47
CA THR A 50 14.94 0.51 2.04
C THR A 50 15.98 0.26 3.13
N LYS A 51 15.68 0.59 4.40
CA LYS A 51 16.56 0.27 5.53
C LYS A 51 16.75 -1.23 5.72
N LEU A 52 15.71 -2.05 5.54
CA LEU A 52 15.81 -3.51 5.57
C LEU A 52 16.71 -4.05 4.46
N MET A 53 16.54 -3.58 3.22
CA MET A 53 17.39 -4.01 2.09
C MET A 53 18.86 -3.64 2.29
N LEU A 54 19.15 -2.47 2.86
CA LEU A 54 20.51 -2.03 3.18
C LEU A 54 21.13 -2.85 4.33
N ALA A 55 20.34 -3.17 5.36
CA ALA A 55 20.81 -3.93 6.51
C ALA A 55 21.10 -5.40 6.19
N MET A 56 20.52 -5.93 5.11
CA MET A 56 20.67 -7.33 4.72
C MET A 56 20.86 -7.46 3.20
N PRO A 57 22.08 -7.24 2.69
CA PRO A 57 22.37 -7.25 1.25
C PRO A 57 22.22 -8.63 0.58
N GLY A 58 22.04 -9.72 1.35
CA GLY A 58 21.63 -11.03 0.78
C GLY A 58 20.21 -11.00 0.19
N ILE A 59 19.41 -10.02 0.58
CA ILE A 59 17.99 -9.87 0.22
C ILE A 59 17.86 -9.07 -1.07
N SER A 60 18.73 -8.09 -1.32
CA SER A 60 18.80 -7.48 -2.66
C SER A 60 19.24 -8.48 -3.74
N LYS A 61 19.80 -9.63 -3.33
CA LYS A 61 20.15 -10.76 -4.20
C LYS A 61 19.08 -11.86 -4.23
N SER A 62 17.95 -11.73 -3.53
CA SER A 62 16.87 -12.73 -3.47
C SER A 62 16.00 -12.78 -4.73
N GLY A 63 16.63 -12.85 -5.91
CA GLY A 63 16.03 -13.28 -7.18
C GLY A 63 14.66 -12.67 -7.54
N ASN A 64 13.89 -13.40 -8.35
CA ASN A 64 12.62 -12.94 -8.93
C ASN A 64 11.54 -12.55 -7.90
N TRP A 65 11.62 -13.00 -6.65
CA TRP A 65 10.58 -12.76 -5.62
C TRP A 65 10.58 -11.33 -5.12
N LEU A 66 11.76 -10.72 -4.94
CA LEU A 66 11.87 -9.31 -4.58
C LEU A 66 11.26 -8.41 -5.67
N HIS A 67 11.51 -8.75 -6.94
CA HIS A 67 10.95 -8.01 -8.07
C HIS A 67 9.42 -8.09 -8.09
N VAL A 68 8.83 -9.27 -7.89
CA VAL A 68 7.37 -9.43 -7.83
C VAL A 68 6.77 -8.58 -6.70
N LYS A 69 7.39 -8.59 -5.51
CA LYS A 69 6.94 -7.78 -4.38
C LYS A 69 6.99 -6.29 -4.69
N LEU A 70 8.12 -5.81 -5.21
CA LEU A 70 8.28 -4.41 -5.61
C LEU A 70 7.30 -4.00 -6.71
N SER A 71 7.02 -4.85 -7.70
CA SER A 71 6.04 -4.56 -8.74
C SER A 71 4.63 -4.36 -8.18
N ILE A 72 4.23 -5.20 -7.22
CA ILE A 72 2.92 -5.07 -6.55
C ILE A 72 2.90 -3.80 -5.68
N ASP A 73 3.97 -3.52 -4.94
CA ASP A 73 4.09 -2.32 -4.12
C ASP A 73 4.00 -1.05 -4.98
N ILE A 74 4.66 -1.00 -6.13
CA ILE A 74 4.57 0.12 -7.09
C ILE A 74 3.14 0.30 -7.59
N LEU A 75 2.46 -0.79 -7.97
CA LEU A 75 1.06 -0.75 -8.40
C LEU A 75 0.15 -0.20 -7.30
N ALA A 76 0.36 -0.64 -6.05
CA ALA A 76 -0.36 -0.16 -4.89
C ALA A 76 -0.09 1.33 -4.61
N MET A 77 1.17 1.78 -4.75
CA MET A 77 1.54 3.19 -4.63
C MET A 77 0.84 4.06 -5.67
N ILE A 78 0.85 3.66 -6.94
CA ILE A 78 0.17 4.38 -8.02
C ILE A 78 -1.33 4.48 -7.72
N THR A 79 -1.94 3.37 -7.29
CA THR A 79 -3.36 3.34 -6.94
C THR A 79 -3.66 4.25 -5.75
N ASN A 80 -2.81 4.25 -4.72
CA ASN A 80 -2.96 5.10 -3.55
C ASN A 80 -2.84 6.60 -3.90
N ILE A 81 -1.90 6.96 -4.78
CA ILE A 81 -1.75 8.32 -5.31
C ILE A 81 -3.00 8.72 -6.10
N TYR A 82 -3.53 7.82 -6.94
CA TYR A 82 -4.75 8.09 -7.71
C TYR A 82 -5.98 8.27 -6.81
N LEU A 83 -6.16 7.42 -5.81
CA LEU A 83 -7.23 7.55 -4.80
C LEU A 83 -7.11 8.85 -4.02
N SER A 84 -5.89 9.22 -3.64
CA SER A 84 -5.63 10.49 -2.96
C SER A 84 -5.97 11.69 -3.86
N TYR A 85 -5.60 11.64 -5.14
CA TYR A 85 -5.99 12.66 -6.12
C TYR A 85 -7.52 12.80 -6.22
N LEU A 86 -8.25 11.69 -6.29
CA LEU A 86 -9.72 11.69 -6.30
C LEU A 86 -10.30 12.29 -5.02
N ALA A 87 -9.75 11.95 -3.85
CA ALA A 87 -10.15 12.50 -2.56
C ALA A 87 -9.95 14.02 -2.47
N PHE A 88 -8.82 14.55 -2.94
CA PHE A 88 -8.55 15.99 -2.91
C PHE A 88 -9.34 16.79 -3.95
N ARG A 89 -9.57 16.22 -5.14
CA ARG A 89 -10.33 16.87 -6.22
C ARG A 89 -11.85 16.73 -6.05
N ASN A 90 -12.31 15.97 -5.07
CA ASN A 90 -13.73 15.71 -4.81
C ASN A 90 -14.50 15.27 -6.08
N LYS A 91 -13.83 14.50 -6.96
CA LYS A 91 -14.43 14.04 -8.22
C LYS A 91 -15.45 12.95 -7.93
N ASN A 92 -16.63 13.05 -8.54
CA ASN A 92 -17.57 11.94 -8.57
C ASN A 92 -16.96 10.79 -9.36
N THR A 93 -16.73 9.66 -8.69
CA THR A 93 -16.42 8.40 -9.34
C THR A 93 -17.71 7.68 -9.68
N SER A 94 -17.74 6.99 -10.82
CA SER A 94 -18.87 6.10 -11.14
C SER A 94 -18.91 4.94 -10.15
N LYS A 95 -20.11 4.39 -9.90
CA LYS A 95 -20.29 3.26 -8.98
C LYS A 95 -19.42 2.06 -9.37
N LEU A 96 -19.31 1.78 -10.67
CA LEU A 96 -18.45 0.72 -11.21
C LEU A 96 -16.97 0.98 -10.92
N LEU A 97 -16.48 2.19 -11.18
CA LEU A 97 -15.08 2.54 -10.95
C LEU A 97 -14.73 2.48 -9.45
N SER A 98 -15.62 2.96 -8.58
CA SER A 98 -15.43 2.89 -7.13
C SER A 98 -15.35 1.42 -6.64
N GLN A 99 -16.20 0.53 -7.18
CA GLN A 99 -16.14 -0.90 -6.85
C GLN A 99 -14.84 -1.55 -7.32
N ILE A 100 -14.38 -1.25 -8.54
CA ILE A 100 -13.12 -1.77 -9.08
C ILE A 100 -11.93 -1.30 -8.21
N LEU A 101 -11.90 -0.01 -7.86
CA LEU A 101 -10.84 0.54 -7.01
C LEU A 101 -10.84 -0.08 -5.61
N TYR A 102 -12.03 -0.30 -5.03
CA TYR A 102 -12.16 -0.95 -3.73
C TYR A 102 -11.65 -2.40 -3.76
N TRP A 103 -12.20 -3.24 -4.63
CA TRP A 103 -11.80 -4.65 -4.72
C TRP A 103 -10.35 -4.81 -5.18
N GLY A 104 -9.89 -3.97 -6.09
CA GLY A 104 -8.49 -3.91 -6.49
C GLY A 104 -7.57 -3.61 -5.31
N SER A 105 -7.93 -2.65 -4.46
CA SER A 105 -7.18 -2.32 -3.24
C SER A 105 -7.17 -3.47 -2.23
N VAL A 106 -8.29 -4.18 -2.09
CA VAL A 106 -8.38 -5.39 -1.23
C VAL A 106 -7.45 -6.49 -1.74
N VAL A 107 -7.47 -6.79 -3.03
CA VAL A 107 -6.59 -7.80 -3.64
C VAL A 107 -5.13 -7.41 -3.47
N MET A 108 -4.76 -6.15 -3.75
CA MET A 108 -3.40 -5.65 -3.55
C MET A 108 -2.95 -5.80 -2.09
N PHE A 109 -3.81 -5.43 -1.14
CA PHE A 109 -3.52 -5.59 0.29
C PHE A 109 -3.24 -7.04 0.67
N VAL A 110 -4.11 -7.98 0.27
CA VAL A 110 -3.93 -9.41 0.57
C VAL A 110 -2.63 -9.94 -0.05
N CYS A 111 -2.36 -9.62 -1.31
CA CYS A 111 -1.13 -10.02 -1.99
C CYS A 111 0.12 -9.46 -1.29
N MET A 112 0.15 -8.18 -0.98
CA MET A 112 1.28 -7.53 -0.31
C MET A 112 1.51 -8.09 1.09
N TYR A 113 0.44 -8.29 1.86
CA TYR A 113 0.53 -8.82 3.21
C TYR A 113 0.99 -10.27 3.22
N TYR A 114 0.44 -11.10 2.32
CA TYR A 114 0.88 -12.49 2.12
C TYR A 114 2.37 -12.55 1.77
N LEU A 115 2.81 -11.76 0.78
CA LEU A 115 4.22 -11.71 0.41
C LEU A 115 5.08 -11.23 1.58
N THR A 116 4.63 -10.23 2.34
CA THR A 116 5.38 -9.69 3.46
C THR A 116 5.51 -10.67 4.63
N LEU A 117 4.52 -11.54 4.87
CA LEU A 117 4.56 -12.57 5.92
C LEU A 117 5.39 -13.79 5.55
N PHE A 118 5.11 -14.39 4.39
CA PHE A 118 5.69 -15.69 4.01
C PHE A 118 7.01 -15.56 3.25
N LYS A 119 7.22 -14.43 2.59
CA LYS A 119 8.45 -14.09 1.88
C LYS A 119 8.88 -12.67 2.26
N PRO A 120 9.24 -12.45 3.54
CA PRO A 120 9.70 -11.13 3.97
C PRO A 120 10.87 -10.64 3.11
N PHE A 121 11.61 -11.58 2.50
CA PHE A 121 12.81 -11.43 1.71
C PHE A 121 12.84 -12.38 0.51
#